data_AF-A0A2S9G7R8-F1
#
_entry.id   AF-A0A2S9G7R8-F1
#
_cell.length_a   1.000
_cell.length_b   1.000
_cell.length_c   1.000
_cell.angle_alpha   90.00
_cell.angle_beta   90.00
_cell.angle_gamma   90.00
#
_symmetry.space_group_name_H-M   'P 1'
#
loop_
_entity.id
_entity.type
_entity.pdbx_description
1 polymer ?
#
loop_
_entity_poly.entity_id
_entity_poly.type
_entity_poly.pdbx_seq_one_letter_code
_entity_poly.pdbx_strand_id
1 'polypeptide(L)'
;DATHLGHAATYLTFDLVHRLWLDGGHDVHYVQNITDVDDPLFERAQRDGIGWRELADRETDLFREDMAALRVVPPRDYVAATEAV
;
A
#
# COMPACT_ATOMS: atom_id res chain seq x y z
N ASP A 1 1.56 -9.89 3.56
CA ASP A 1 0.42 -10.29 4.41
C ASP A 1 -0.79 -9.60 3.83
N ALA A 2 -1.92 -10.29 3.67
CA ALA A 2 -3.05 -9.75 2.91
C ALA A 2 -3.66 -8.51 3.61
N THR A 3 -4.40 -7.69 2.87
CA THR A 3 -5.03 -6.47 3.39
C THR A 3 -6.13 -6.79 4.41
N HIS A 4 -5.75 -7.05 5.66
CA HIS A 4 -6.70 -7.30 6.72
C HIS A 4 -7.45 -6.01 7.12
N LEU A 5 -8.60 -6.15 7.79
CA LEU A 5 -9.48 -5.01 8.10
C LEU A 5 -8.81 -3.86 8.88
N GLY A 6 -7.75 -4.11 9.66
CA GLY A 6 -6.97 -3.05 10.32
C GLY A 6 -6.22 -2.13 9.33
N HIS A 7 -5.69 -2.69 8.23
CA HIS A 7 -5.09 -1.93 7.13
C HIS A 7 -6.18 -1.14 6.40
N ALA A 8 -7.26 -1.81 5.99
CA ALA A 8 -8.39 -1.16 5.32
C ALA A 8 -8.97 0.01 6.13
N ALA A 9 -9.17 -0.15 7.45
CA ALA A 9 -9.62 0.93 8.33
C ALA A 9 -8.63 2.11 8.38
N THR A 10 -7.33 1.84 8.36
CA THR A 10 -6.29 2.88 8.35
C THR A 10 -6.31 3.66 7.04
N TYR A 11 -6.31 2.98 5.90
CA TYR A 11 -6.35 3.63 4.59
C TYR A 11 -7.67 4.36 4.33
N LEU A 12 -8.82 3.82 4.76
CA LEU A 12 -10.11 4.53 4.71
C LEU A 12 -10.14 5.78 5.60
N THR A 13 -9.44 5.78 6.74
CA THR A 13 -9.31 6.98 7.59
C THR A 13 -8.56 8.09 6.86
N PHE A 14 -7.45 7.78 6.19
CA PHE A 14 -6.70 8.77 5.41
C PHE A 14 -7.38 9.14 4.08
N ASP A 15 -8.13 8.22 3.46
CA ASP A 15 -8.99 8.50 2.30
C ASP A 15 -10.06 9.56 2.64
N LEU A 16 -10.66 9.48 3.84
CA LEU A 16 -11.59 10.51 4.32
C LEU A 16 -10.90 11.87 4.48
N VAL A 17 -9.68 11.92 5.05
CA VAL A 17 -8.90 13.16 5.16
C VAL A 17 -8.57 13.74 3.78
N HIS A 18 -8.12 12.90 2.85
CA HIS A 18 -7.81 13.29 1.47
C HIS A 18 -9.05 13.88 0.78
N ARG A 19 -10.21 13.22 0.87
CA ARG A 19 -11.47 13.72 0.31
C ARG A 19 -11.91 15.05 0.92
N LEU A 20 -11.79 15.22 2.24
CA LEU A 20 -12.15 16.48 2.92
C LEU A 20 -11.24 17.64 2.49
N TRP A 21 -9.96 17.40 2.20
CA TRP A 21 -9.07 18.42 1.65
C TRP A 21 -9.42 18.77 0.20
N LEU A 22 -9.75 17.78 -0.64
CA LEU A 22 -10.19 18.03 -2.01
C LEU A 22 -11.53 18.80 -2.07
N ASP A 23 -12.49 18.47 -1.20
CA ASP A 23 -13.76 19.19 -1.05
C ASP A 23 -13.55 20.64 -0.55
N GLY A 24 -12.57 20.83 0.35
CA GLY A 24 -12.09 22.15 0.78
C GLY A 24 -11.33 22.96 -0.29
N GLY A 25 -11.12 22.41 -1.49
CA GLY A 25 -10.43 23.08 -2.60
C GLY A 25 -8.91 23.14 -2.46
N HIS A 26 -8.30 22.30 -1.62
CA HIS A 26 -6.85 22.19 -1.50
C HIS A 26 -6.26 21.31 -2.61
N ASP A 27 -5.08 21.67 -3.13
CA ASP A 27 -4.23 20.75 -3.88
C ASP A 27 -3.54 19.80 -2.89
N VAL A 28 -3.64 18.49 -3.13
CA VAL A 28 -3.19 17.45 -2.20
C VAL A 28 -2.12 16.58 -2.84
N HIS A 29 -0.91 16.67 -2.32
CA HIS A 29 0.19 15.77 -2.68
C HIS A 29 0.22 14.58 -1.73
N TYR A 30 -0.68 13.61 -1.94
CA TYR A 30 -0.69 12.37 -1.15
C TYR A 30 0.44 11.44 -1.61
N VAL A 31 1.33 11.06 -0.69
CA VAL A 31 2.41 10.08 -0.90
C VAL A 31 2.19 8.87 0.01
N GLN A 32 2.44 7.68 -0.50
CA GLN A 32 2.46 6.42 0.27
C GLN A 32 3.70 5.61 -0.14
N ASN A 33 4.33 4.91 0.79
CA ASN A 33 5.42 3.99 0.48
C ASN A 33 4.94 2.54 0.40
N ILE A 34 5.73 1.69 -0.26
CA ILE A 34 5.65 0.22 -0.15
C ILE A 34 6.89 -0.23 0.61
N THR A 35 6.71 -1.01 1.69
CA THR A 35 7.84 -1.68 2.36
C THR A 35 8.05 -3.04 1.68
N ASP A 36 8.65 -3.01 0.50
CA ASP A 36 8.92 -4.18 -0.35
C ASP A 36 10.19 -4.96 0.04
N VAL A 37 10.89 -4.52 1.08
CA VAL A 37 12.06 -5.17 1.68
C VAL A 37 12.01 -5.08 3.21
N ASP A 38 11.84 -6.22 3.88
CA ASP A 38 11.80 -6.32 5.35
C ASP A 38 12.04 -7.78 5.81
N ASP A 39 12.46 -7.99 7.05
CA ASP A 39 12.73 -9.32 7.61
C ASP A 39 11.51 -10.27 7.58
N PRO A 40 10.27 -9.85 7.95
CA PRO A 40 9.08 -10.70 7.86
C PRO A 40 8.73 -11.12 6.43
N LEU A 41 9.11 -10.31 5.42
CA LEU A 41 8.95 -10.66 4.01
C LEU A 41 9.91 -11.78 3.62
N PHE A 42 11.16 -11.75 4.09
CA PHE A 42 12.12 -12.83 3.86
C PHE A 42 11.72 -14.13 4.57
N GLU A 43 11.20 -14.05 5.80
CA GLU A 43 10.69 -15.21 6.54
C GLU A 43 9.51 -15.88 5.82
N ARG A 44 8.52 -15.08 5.37
CA ARG A 44 7.41 -15.57 4.53
C ARG A 44 7.92 -16.12 3.20
N ALA A 45 8.87 -15.42 2.58
CA ALA A 45 9.65 -15.82 1.41
C ALA A 45 10.09 -17.30 1.47
N GLN A 46 10.93 -17.59 2.48
CA GLN A 46 11.51 -18.91 2.71
C GLN A 46 10.47 -19.95 3.10
N ARG A 47 9.49 -19.58 3.92
CA ARG A 47 8.41 -20.48 4.38
C ARG A 47 7.50 -20.95 3.25
N ASP A 48 7.32 -20.12 2.23
CA ASP A 48 6.45 -20.38 1.09
C ASP A 48 7.21 -20.93 -0.13
N GLY A 49 8.55 -20.89 -0.11
CA GLY A 49 9.41 -21.44 -1.17
C GLY A 49 9.44 -20.60 -2.46
N ILE A 50 9.15 -19.30 -2.37
CA ILE A 50 9.08 -18.37 -3.51
C ILE A 50 10.13 -17.25 -3.40
N GLY A 51 10.30 -16.46 -4.46
CA GLY A 51 11.18 -15.28 -4.40
C GLY A 51 10.59 -14.18 -3.50
N TRP A 52 11.41 -13.49 -2.71
CA TRP A 52 10.91 -12.39 -1.87
C TRP A 52 10.37 -11.20 -2.70
N ARG A 53 10.96 -10.94 -3.88
CA ARG A 53 10.45 -9.94 -4.84
C ARG A 53 9.11 -10.36 -5.42
N GLU A 54 9.01 -11.61 -5.87
CA GLU A 54 7.75 -12.22 -6.35
C GLU A 54 6.65 -12.15 -5.28
N LEU A 55 6.99 -12.38 -4.00
CA LEU A 55 6.07 -12.16 -2.89
C LEU A 55 5.69 -10.68 -2.74
N ALA A 56 6.66 -9.76 -2.74
CA ALA A 56 6.39 -8.32 -2.61
C ALA A 56 5.48 -7.81 -3.74
N ASP A 57 5.78 -8.15 -4.99
CA ASP A 57 5.01 -7.79 -6.18
C ASP A 57 3.56 -8.30 -6.05
N ARG A 58 3.38 -9.60 -5.75
CA ARG A 58 2.06 -10.23 -5.61
C ARG A 58 1.22 -9.60 -4.51
N GLU A 59 1.80 -9.36 -3.33
CA GLU A 59 1.06 -8.79 -2.20
C GLU A 59 0.78 -7.28 -2.41
N THR A 60 1.65 -6.58 -3.15
CA THR A 60 1.44 -5.19 -3.58
C THR A 60 0.31 -5.07 -4.60
N ASP A 61 0.24 -5.97 -5.58
CA ASP A 61 -0.85 -5.99 -6.56
C ASP A 61 -2.19 -6.36 -5.91
N LEU A 62 -2.21 -7.34 -5.00
CA LEU A 62 -3.39 -7.63 -4.17
C LEU A 62 -3.83 -6.40 -3.35
N PHE A 63 -2.89 -5.69 -2.73
CA PHE A 63 -3.20 -4.45 -2.00
C PHE A 63 -3.79 -3.36 -2.91
N ARG A 64 -3.27 -3.20 -4.13
CA ARG A 64 -3.81 -2.27 -5.14
C ARG A 64 -5.25 -2.65 -5.53
N GLU A 65 -5.52 -3.94 -5.74
CA GLU A 65 -6.87 -4.45 -6.01
C GLU A 65 -7.83 -4.19 -4.85
N ASP A 66 -7.41 -4.45 -3.61
CA ASP A 66 -8.20 -4.19 -2.39
C ASP A 66 -8.52 -2.69 -2.24
N MET A 67 -7.54 -1.80 -2.43
CA MET A 67 -7.75 -0.35 -2.35
C MET A 67 -8.70 0.16 -3.45
N ALA A 68 -8.58 -0.37 -4.67
CA ALA A 68 -9.49 -0.05 -5.78
C ALA A 68 -10.92 -0.56 -5.51
N ALA A 69 -11.07 -1.77 -4.96
CA ALA A 69 -12.36 -2.35 -4.58
C ALA A 69 -13.04 -1.54 -3.45
N LEU A 70 -12.26 -1.05 -2.47
CA LEU A 70 -12.72 -0.13 -1.43
C LEU A 70 -12.92 1.32 -1.92
N ARG A 71 -12.59 1.60 -3.18
CA ARG A 71 -12.69 2.92 -3.85
C ARG A 71 -11.83 4.01 -3.21
N VAL A 72 -10.76 3.64 -2.51
CA VAL A 72 -9.77 4.56 -1.93
C VAL A 72 -9.12 5.37 -3.05
N VAL A 73 -8.97 6.68 -2.85
CA VAL A 73 -8.26 7.55 -3.80
C VAL A 73 -6.76 7.20 -3.76
N PRO A 74 -6.15 6.82 -4.90
CA PRO A 74 -4.75 6.43 -4.92
C PRO A 74 -3.82 7.59 -4.52
N PRO A 75 -2.63 7.31 -3.96
CA PRO A 75 -1.60 8.31 -3.79
C PRO A 75 -1.12 8.85 -5.14
N ARG A 76 -0.62 10.08 -5.14
CA ARG A 76 0.03 10.70 -6.29
C ARG A 76 1.37 10.04 -6.58
N ASP A 77 2.17 9.85 -5.54
CA ASP A 77 3.44 9.11 -5.61
C ASP A 77 3.32 7.86 -4.74
N TYR A 78 3.60 6.70 -5.33
CA TYR A 78 3.61 5.40 -4.66
C TYR A 78 4.99 4.78 -4.81
N VAL A 79 5.80 4.82 -3.75
CA VAL A 79 7.26 4.64 -3.83
C VAL A 79 7.69 3.38 -3.09
N ALA A 80 8.33 2.44 -3.79
CA ALA A 80 8.91 1.26 -3.13
C ALA A 80 10.18 1.64 -2.36
N ALA A 81 10.44 0.95 -1.24
CA ALA A 81 11.65 1.18 -0.46
C ALA A 81 12.91 0.82 -1.26
N THR A 82 12.85 -0.18 -2.15
CA THR A 82 13.98 -0.51 -3.05
C THR A 82 14.22 0.49 -4.18
N GLU A 83 13.26 1.37 -4.50
CA GLU A 83 13.40 2.43 -5.52
C GLU A 83 14.02 3.72 -4.97
N ALA A 84 14.21 3.82 -3.65
CA ALA A 84 14.66 5.01 -2.93
C ALA A 84 16.12 4.94 -2.41
N VAL A 85 16.93 4.00 -2.94
CA VAL A 85 18.30 3.67 -2.47
C VAL A 85 19.32 3.79 -3.59
#